data_AF-A0A7V6UN82-F1
#
_entry.id   AF-A0A7V6UN82-F1
#
_cell.length_a   1.000
_cell.length_b   1.000
_cell.length_c   1.000
_cell.angle_alpha   90.00
_cell.angle_beta   90.00
_cell.angle_gamma   90.00
#
_symmetry.space_group_name_H-M   'P 1'
#
loop_
_entity.id
_entity.type
_entity.pdbx_description
1 polymer ?
#
loop_
_entity_poly.entity_id
_entity_poly.type
_entity_poly.pdbx_seq_one_letter_code
_entity_poly.pdbx_strand_id
1 'polypeptide(L)' 'MKEGAREEGREEGRVKGLEEGREQGKAEGKAEGKAEGKIEVALEMLRDGLDLALIVKITGFTKDEILELQKNLNKE' A
#
# COMPACT_ATOMS: atom_id res chain seq x y z
N MET A 1 45.06 10.67 -18.84
CA MET A 1 43.70 11.26 -18.79
C MET A 1 42.66 10.16 -18.99
N LYS A 2 42.47 9.26 -18.02
CA LYS A 2 41.44 8.20 -18.06
C LYS A 2 40.95 7.81 -16.66
N GLU A 3 41.08 8.71 -15.69
CA GLU A 3 40.69 8.46 -14.29
C GLU A 3 39.44 9.24 -13.88
N GLY A 4 39.17 10.44 -14.45
CA GLY A 4 37.97 11.22 -14.11
C GLY A 4 36.63 10.60 -14.55
N ALA A 5 36.59 9.95 -15.72
CA ALA A 5 35.32 9.45 -16.29
C ALA A 5 34.72 8.22 -15.58
N ARG A 6 35.50 7.53 -14.72
CA ARG A 6 35.01 6.37 -13.96
C ARG A 6 34.47 6.72 -12.58
N GLU A 7 34.88 7.87 -12.05
CA GLU A 7 34.46 8.33 -10.73
C GLU A 7 33.09 9.02 -10.83
N GLU A 8 32.93 9.92 -11.81
CA GLU A 8 31.66 10.62 -12.08
C GLU A 8 30.51 9.66 -12.40
N GLY A 9 30.72 8.67 -13.27
CA GLY A 9 29.68 7.70 -13.64
C GLY A 9 29.23 6.79 -12.49
N ARG A 10 30.06 6.61 -11.46
CA ARG A 10 29.74 5.78 -10.28
C ARG A 10 29.01 6.58 -9.21
N GLU A 11 29.33 7.87 -9.09
CA GLU A 11 28.66 8.79 -8.19
C GLU A 11 27.25 9.14 -8.71
N GLU A 12 27.12 9.47 -10.01
CA GLU A 12 25.83 9.73 -10.64
C GLU A 12 24.87 8.54 -10.57
N GLY A 13 25.36 7.32 -10.84
CA GLY A 13 24.54 6.10 -10.73
C GLY A 13 24.05 5.81 -9.31
N ARG A 14 24.83 6.19 -8.29
CA ARG A 14 24.48 5.97 -6.88
C ARG A 14 23.48 7.00 -6.37
N VAL A 15 23.60 8.26 -6.83
CA VAL A 15 22.66 9.33 -6.47
C VAL A 15 21.30 9.06 -7.13
N LYS A 16 21.26 8.75 -8.43
CA LYS A 16 20.00 8.44 -9.13
C LYS A 16 19.27 7.24 -8.54
N GLY A 17 19.97 6.13 -8.27
CA GLY A 17 19.35 4.94 -7.71
C GLY A 17 18.78 5.13 -6.29
N LEU A 18 19.36 6.04 -5.50
CA LEU A 18 18.88 6.33 -4.15
C LEU A 18 17.67 7.28 -4.15
N GLU A 19 17.64 8.22 -5.10
CA GLU A 19 16.55 9.18 -5.25
C GLU A 19 15.30 8.51 -5.83
N GLU A 20 15.46 7.73 -6.91
CA GLU A 20 14.36 6.98 -7.54
C GLU A 20 13.77 5.93 -6.57
N GLY A 21 14.60 5.13 -5.89
CA GLY A 21 14.12 4.11 -4.95
C GLY A 21 13.40 4.68 -3.73
N ARG A 22 13.74 5.91 -3.31
CA ARG A 22 13.14 6.58 -2.15
C ARG A 22 11.85 7.31 -2.48
N GLU A 23 11.71 7.84 -3.69
CA GLU A 23 10.44 8.40 -4.18
C GLU A 23 9.42 7.29 -4.51
N GLN A 24 9.83 6.23 -5.20
CA GLN A 24 8.94 5.09 -5.52
C GLN A 24 8.47 4.38 -4.25
N GLY A 25 9.38 4.02 -3.35
CA GLY A 25 9.02 3.34 -2.10
C GLY A 25 8.16 4.18 -1.14
N LYS A 26 8.26 5.52 -1.19
CA LYS A 26 7.38 6.40 -0.39
C LYS A 26 6.03 6.65 -1.04
N ALA A 27 5.94 6.66 -2.35
CA ALA A 27 4.67 6.82 -3.06
C ALA A 27 3.84 5.53 -2.98
N GLU A 28 4.47 4.38 -3.26
CA GLU A 28 3.83 3.05 -3.18
C GLU A 28 3.45 2.71 -1.73
N GLY A 29 4.40 2.75 -0.78
CA GLY A 29 4.11 2.39 0.62
C GLY A 29 3.10 3.30 1.34
N LYS A 30 2.88 4.53 0.87
CA LYS A 30 1.91 5.47 1.47
C LYS A 30 0.53 5.40 0.82
N ALA A 31 0.46 4.94 -0.44
CA ALA A 31 -0.79 4.66 -1.14
C ALA A 31 -1.33 3.27 -0.76
N GLU A 32 -0.47 2.25 -0.75
CA GLU A 32 -0.80 0.89 -0.30
C GLU A 32 -1.16 0.90 1.19
N GLY A 33 -0.32 1.45 2.08
CA GLY A 33 -0.60 1.44 3.51
C GLY A 33 -1.89 2.17 3.94
N LYS A 34 -2.38 3.14 3.17
CA LYS A 34 -3.67 3.80 3.45
C LYS A 34 -4.88 3.03 2.93
N ALA A 35 -4.73 2.34 1.79
CA ALA A 35 -5.80 1.51 1.23
C ALA A 35 -5.90 0.18 1.98
N GLU A 36 -4.77 -0.46 2.23
CA GLU A 36 -4.65 -1.70 3.00
C GLU A 36 -5.15 -1.52 4.43
N GLY A 37 -4.77 -0.43 5.12
CA GLY A 37 -5.23 -0.21 6.50
C GLY A 37 -6.75 -0.08 6.65
N LYS A 38 -7.46 0.43 5.64
CA LYS A 38 -8.94 0.47 5.69
C LYS A 38 -9.55 -0.90 5.42
N ILE A 39 -8.98 -1.65 4.47
CA ILE A 39 -9.44 -2.98 4.11
C ILE A 39 -9.16 -3.97 5.26
N GLU A 40 -7.98 -3.92 5.88
CA GLU A 40 -7.66 -4.74 7.06
C GLU A 40 -8.64 -4.51 8.19
N VAL A 41 -8.92 -3.25 8.53
CA VAL A 41 -9.93 -2.92 9.57
C VAL A 41 -11.31 -3.47 9.19
N ALA A 42 -11.71 -3.32 7.92
CA ALA A 42 -12.99 -3.88 7.46
C ALA A 42 -13.02 -5.42 7.55
N LEU A 43 -11.92 -6.10 7.20
CA LEU A 43 -11.77 -7.55 7.26
C LEU A 43 -11.75 -8.07 8.70
N GLU A 44 -11.03 -7.42 9.61
CA GLU A 44 -11.05 -7.76 11.04
C GLU A 44 -12.46 -7.59 11.62
N MET A 45 -13.14 -6.48 11.31
CA MET A 45 -14.52 -6.28 11.76
C MET A 45 -15.49 -7.35 11.22
N LEU A 46 -15.29 -7.79 9.97
CA LEU A 46 -16.05 -8.90 9.38
C LEU A 46 -15.75 -10.24 10.08
N ARG A 47 -14.48 -10.51 10.42
CA ARG A 47 -14.05 -11.70 11.18
C ARG A 47 -14.64 -11.74 12.58
N ASP A 48 -14.72 -10.58 13.24
CA ASP A 48 -15.34 -10.42 14.56
C ASP A 48 -16.87 -10.53 14.53
N GLY A 49 -17.47 -10.66 13.34
CA GLY A 49 -18.91 -10.80 13.17
C GLY A 49 -19.69 -9.51 13.43
N LEU A 50 -19.05 -8.34 13.27
CA LEU A 50 -19.71 -7.06 13.41
C LEU A 50 -20.75 -6.82 12.29
N ASP A 51 -21.76 -6.02 12.61
CA ASP A 51 -22.82 -5.69 11.65
C ASP A 51 -22.26 -4.91 10.45
N LEU A 52 -22.59 -5.37 9.24
CA LEU A 52 -22.28 -4.71 7.97
C LEU A 52 -22.58 -3.20 8.00
N ALA A 53 -23.69 -2.79 8.62
CA ALA A 53 -24.06 -1.38 8.70
C ALA A 53 -23.06 -0.55 9.54
N LEU A 54 -22.50 -1.15 10.59
CA LEU A 54 -21.48 -0.53 11.43
C LEU A 54 -20.14 -0.46 10.70
N ILE A 55 -19.76 -1.53 10.00
CA ILE A 55 -18.52 -1.59 9.21
C ILE A 55 -18.52 -0.51 8.13
N VAL A 56 -19.62 -0.39 7.37
CA VAL A 56 -19.84 0.68 6.37
C VAL A 56 -19.66 2.07 6.99
N LYS A 57 -20.24 2.30 8.17
CA LYS A 57 -20.17 3.59 8.86
C LYS A 57 -18.75 3.93 9.34
N ILE A 58 -17.99 2.95 9.83
CA ILE A 58 -16.65 3.18 10.39
C ILE A 58 -15.59 3.29 9.30
N THR A 59 -15.62 2.37 8.33
CA THR A 59 -14.61 2.26 7.26
C THR A 59 -14.88 3.26 6.14
N GLY A 60 -16.14 3.66 5.96
CA GLY A 60 -16.60 4.50 4.86
C GLY A 60 -16.80 3.75 3.54
N PHE A 61 -16.65 2.42 3.53
CA PHE A 61 -16.97 1.59 2.39
C PHE A 61 -18.47 1.44 2.17
N THR A 62 -18.85 1.17 0.95
CA THR A 62 -20.22 0.80 0.58
C THR A 62 -20.55 -0.62 1.02
N LYS A 63 -21.86 -0.93 1.11
CA LYS A 63 -22.30 -2.29 1.43
C LYS A 63 -21.75 -3.32 0.45
N ASP A 64 -21.72 -2.99 -0.84
CA ASP A 64 -21.23 -3.88 -1.88
C ASP A 64 -19.74 -4.17 -1.74
N GLU A 65 -18.92 -3.16 -1.45
CA GLU A 65 -17.48 -3.34 -1.17
C GLU A 65 -17.25 -4.27 0.04
N ILE A 66 -18.00 -4.06 1.13
CA ILE A 66 -17.89 -4.93 2.31
C ILE A 66 -18.35 -6.36 2.00
N LEU A 67 -19.42 -6.54 1.20
CA LEU A 67 -19.87 -7.87 0.78
C LEU A 67 -18.85 -8.58 -0.11
N GLU A 68 -18.14 -7.83 -0.96
CA GLU A 68 -17.08 -8.37 -1.80
C GLU A 68 -15.87 -8.79 -0.95
N LEU A 69 -15.48 -7.97 0.03
CA LEU A 69 -14.47 -8.32 1.03
C LEU A 69 -14.86 -9.57 1.83
N GLN A 70 -16.11 -9.67 2.28
CA GLN A 70 -16.62 -10.84 2.99
C GLN A 70 -16.59 -12.10 2.13
N LYS A 71 -16.92 -11.99 0.84
CA LYS A 71 -16.85 -13.11 -0.11
C LYS A 71 -15.42 -13.58 -0.34
N ASN A 72 -14.47 -12.65 -0.42
CA ASN A 72 -13.06 -12.98 -0.58
C ASN A 72 -12.48 -13.62 0.70
N LEU A 73 -12.90 -13.14 1.87
CA LEU A 73 -12.53 -13.71 3.17
C LEU A 73 -12.99 -15.17 3.34
N ASN A 74 -14.19 -15.52 2.86
CA ASN A 74 -14.73 -16.88 2.98
C ASN A 74 -14.23 -17.85 1.90
N LYS A 75 -13.40 -17.38 0.96
CA LYS A 75 -12.82 -18.18 -0.13
C LYS A 75 -11.40 -18.68 0.16
N GLU A 76 -10.76 -18.17 1.20
CA GLU A 76 -9.50 -18.69 1.76
C GLU A 76 -9.78 -19.78 2.80
#